data_AF-A0A3S0A1N2-F1
#
_entry.id   AF-A0A3S0A1N2-F1
#
_cell.length_a   1.000
_cell.length_b   1.000
_cell.length_c   1.000
_cell.angle_alpha   90.00
_cell.angle_beta   90.00
_cell.angle_gamma   90.00
#
_symmetry.space_group_name_H-M   'P 1'
#
loop_
_entity.id
_entity.type
_entity.pdbx_description
1 polymer ?
#
loop_
_entity_poly.entity_id
_entity_poly.type
_entity_poly.pdbx_seq_one_letter_code
_entity_poly.pdbx_strand_id
1 'polypeptide(L)'
;MPRSTKPKPPTRLIQEWPLSPAATMGSGVRAKGILLEVRAHLPFAERRLLHVETGALVLRVPEDDPDDHQPTVDAVTCKLAGIEDLPVIPREVEDILSIKQAERHRWLKDGRLQSAGTRTVKLRGRARKITFHVFDPRHIEDVLDRDLPEVWREEDKLVAAENRRRGAQKAALKKAGKLAGADAARSNVRSDGDPALALKGWGDFDLDGLLR
;
A
#
# COMPACT_ATOMS: atom_id res chain seq x y z
N MET A 1 34.77 -17.44 -13.11
CA MET A 1 34.67 -16.66 -14.36
C MET A 1 33.44 -15.77 -14.29
N PRO A 2 33.57 -14.43 -14.13
CA PRO A 2 32.42 -13.53 -14.27
C PRO A 2 31.94 -13.58 -15.73
N ARG A 3 30.62 -13.72 -15.95
CA ARG A 3 30.05 -13.73 -17.30
C ARG A 3 30.29 -12.36 -17.93
N SER A 4 31.13 -12.30 -18.96
CA SER A 4 31.29 -11.12 -19.79
C SER A 4 29.91 -10.68 -20.29
N THR A 5 29.53 -9.45 -19.94
CA THR A 5 28.27 -8.86 -20.40
C THR A 5 28.51 -8.47 -21.85
N LYS A 6 27.81 -9.12 -22.79
CA LYS A 6 27.90 -8.77 -24.21
C LYS A 6 27.69 -7.25 -24.37
N PRO A 7 28.51 -6.55 -25.17
CA PRO A 7 28.31 -5.12 -25.41
C PRO A 7 26.90 -4.91 -25.95
N LYS A 8 26.18 -3.91 -25.41
CA LYS A 8 24.86 -3.54 -25.93
C LYS A 8 25.06 -3.12 -27.39
N PRO A 9 24.24 -3.63 -28.33
CA PRO A 9 24.31 -3.18 -29.71
C PRO A 9 24.06 -1.67 -29.77
N PRO A 10 24.65 -0.96 -30.75
CA PRO A 10 24.36 0.45 -30.95
C PRO A 10 22.87 0.62 -31.22
N THR A 11 22.28 1.65 -30.63
CA THR A 11 20.85 1.96 -30.75
C THR A 11 20.69 3.41 -31.16
N ARG A 12 19.78 3.65 -32.11
CA ARG A 12 19.37 4.99 -32.51
C ARG A 12 18.14 5.42 -31.72
N LEU A 13 18.11 6.70 -31.36
CA LEU A 13 16.95 7.34 -30.75
C LEU A 13 15.91 7.63 -31.85
N ILE A 14 14.68 7.15 -31.67
CA ILE A 14 13.57 7.46 -32.58
C ILE A 14 12.79 8.66 -32.06
N GLN A 15 12.35 8.60 -30.79
CA GLN A 15 11.56 9.65 -30.17
C GLN A 15 11.74 9.63 -28.65
N GLU A 16 11.62 10.81 -28.05
CA GLU A 16 11.60 11.04 -26.61
C GLU A 16 10.31 11.78 -26.21
N TRP A 17 9.71 11.36 -25.09
CA TRP A 17 8.57 12.02 -24.46
C TRP A 17 8.92 12.37 -23.01
N PRO A 18 9.16 13.64 -22.68
CA PRO A 18 9.39 14.05 -21.30
C PRO A 18 8.13 13.77 -20.48
N LEU A 19 8.27 13.13 -19.33
CA LEU A 19 7.15 12.94 -18.40
C LEU A 19 7.05 14.17 -17.51
N SER A 20 5.83 14.71 -17.39
CA SER A 20 5.61 15.86 -16.52
C SER A 20 5.86 15.48 -15.04
N PRO A 21 6.34 16.43 -14.22
CA PRO A 21 6.40 16.25 -12.77
C PRO A 21 5.03 15.92 -12.18
N ALA A 22 3.94 16.46 -12.73
CA ALA A 22 2.57 16.15 -12.32
C ALA A 22 2.21 14.67 -12.58
N ALA A 23 2.58 14.11 -13.73
CA ALA A 23 2.31 12.70 -14.05
C ALA A 23 3.09 11.73 -13.16
N THR A 24 4.33 12.09 -12.82
CA THR A 24 5.25 11.22 -12.07
C THR A 24 5.22 11.44 -10.57
N MET A 25 4.80 12.62 -10.11
CA MET A 25 4.81 13.06 -8.72
C MET A 25 6.18 12.85 -8.05
N GLY A 26 7.25 13.01 -8.82
CA GLY A 26 8.63 12.76 -8.38
C GLY A 26 9.00 11.28 -8.17
N SER A 27 8.09 10.34 -8.41
CA SER A 27 8.30 8.91 -8.16
C SER A 27 8.86 8.16 -9.37
N GLY A 28 10.01 7.51 -9.18
CA GLY A 28 10.59 6.59 -10.16
C GLY A 28 9.78 5.29 -10.31
N VAL A 29 9.03 4.88 -9.27
CA VAL A 29 8.10 3.75 -9.34
C VAL A 29 6.91 4.12 -10.24
N ARG A 30 6.38 5.34 -10.10
CA ARG A 30 5.29 5.85 -10.94
C ARG A 30 5.70 5.99 -12.40
N ALA A 31 6.90 6.50 -12.68
CA ALA A 31 7.42 6.55 -14.05
C ALA A 31 7.52 5.15 -14.70
N LYS A 32 7.93 4.13 -13.93
CA LYS A 32 7.90 2.74 -14.40
C LYS A 32 6.48 2.19 -14.56
N GLY A 33 5.55 2.59 -13.70
CA GLY A 33 4.13 2.25 -13.83
C GLY A 33 3.53 2.79 -15.13
N ILE A 34 3.78 4.06 -15.44
CA ILE A 34 3.39 4.70 -16.71
C ILE A 34 3.99 3.93 -17.90
N LEU A 35 5.28 3.60 -17.86
CA LEU A 35 5.92 2.77 -18.89
C LEU A 35 5.19 1.44 -19.11
N LEU A 36 4.80 0.74 -18.03
CA LEU A 36 4.11 -0.54 -18.14
C LEU A 36 2.69 -0.38 -18.70
N GLU A 37 1.99 0.68 -18.34
CA GLU A 37 0.66 1.00 -18.86
C GLU A 37 0.73 1.32 -20.37
N VAL A 38 1.71 2.11 -20.81
CA VAL A 38 1.95 2.38 -22.24
C VAL A 38 2.32 1.09 -22.98
N ARG A 39 3.28 0.32 -22.46
CA ARG A 39 3.68 -0.97 -23.06
C ARG A 39 2.54 -1.97 -23.17
N ALA A 40 1.55 -1.93 -22.28
CA ALA A 40 0.41 -2.83 -22.36
C ALA A 40 -0.40 -2.64 -23.65
N HIS A 41 -0.39 -1.43 -24.22
CA HIS A 41 -1.09 -1.06 -25.45
C HIS A 41 -0.25 -1.27 -26.72
N LEU A 42 1.04 -1.53 -26.59
CA LEU A 42 1.94 -1.73 -27.72
C LEU A 42 2.02 -3.22 -28.17
N PRO A 43 2.35 -3.47 -29.46
CA PRO A 43 2.73 -4.79 -29.94
C PRO A 43 3.89 -5.38 -29.14
N PHE A 44 3.93 -6.72 -29.00
CA PHE A 44 4.88 -7.38 -28.11
C PHE A 44 6.36 -7.10 -28.47
N ALA A 45 6.68 -7.00 -29.76
CA ALA A 45 8.02 -6.69 -30.24
C ALA A 45 8.51 -5.32 -29.75
N GLU A 46 7.64 -4.32 -29.83
CA GLU A 46 7.96 -2.91 -29.56
C GLU A 46 8.05 -2.56 -28.08
N ARG A 47 7.40 -3.35 -27.22
CA ARG A 47 7.49 -3.15 -25.76
C ARG A 47 8.93 -3.12 -25.26
N ARG A 48 9.84 -3.85 -25.90
CA ARG A 48 11.24 -3.93 -25.46
C ARG A 48 12.07 -2.72 -25.89
N LEU A 49 11.59 -1.92 -26.83
CA LEU A 49 12.27 -0.76 -27.42
C LEU A 49 12.00 0.53 -26.63
N LEU A 50 10.86 0.59 -25.93
CA LEU A 50 10.47 1.73 -25.10
C LEU A 50 11.04 1.61 -23.68
N HIS A 51 11.75 2.62 -23.18
CA HIS A 51 12.35 2.65 -21.84
C HIS A 51 12.05 3.95 -21.10
N VAL A 52 12.35 3.99 -19.80
CA VAL A 52 12.39 5.23 -19.02
C VAL A 52 13.85 5.62 -18.87
N GLU A 53 14.22 6.81 -19.32
CA GLU A 53 15.55 7.41 -19.14
C GLU A 53 15.34 8.83 -18.58
N THR A 54 15.97 9.16 -17.44
CA THR A 54 16.01 10.53 -16.89
C THR A 54 14.66 11.27 -16.85
N GLY A 55 13.57 10.59 -16.47
CA GLY A 55 12.25 11.22 -16.39
C GLY A 55 11.52 11.36 -17.73
N ALA A 56 12.01 10.72 -18.79
CA ALA A 56 11.35 10.65 -20.09
C ALA A 56 11.09 9.20 -20.49
N LEU A 57 10.06 8.98 -21.31
CA LEU A 57 9.94 7.76 -22.11
C LEU A 57 10.77 7.91 -23.38
N VAL A 58 11.55 6.89 -23.70
CA VAL A 58 12.49 6.92 -24.83
C VAL A 58 12.28 5.68 -25.67
N LEU A 59 11.99 5.86 -26.96
CA LEU A 59 11.94 4.79 -27.94
C LEU A 59 13.29 4.69 -28.64
N ARG A 60 14.01 3.60 -28.39
CA ARG A 60 15.31 3.29 -29.02
C ARG A 60 15.22 2.00 -29.78
N VAL A 61 15.76 2.00 -30.99
CA VAL A 61 15.81 0.83 -31.87
C VAL A 61 17.24 0.52 -32.28
N PRO A 62 17.57 -0.74 -32.62
CA PRO A 62 18.86 -1.06 -33.22
C PRO A 62 19.12 -0.22 -34.49
N GLU A 63 20.38 0.15 -34.75
CA GLU A 63 20.69 0.97 -35.94
C GLU A 63 20.32 0.28 -37.25
N ASP A 64 20.53 -1.03 -37.32
CA ASP A 64 20.27 -1.86 -38.51
C ASP A 64 18.79 -2.28 -38.66
N ASP A 65 17.89 -1.73 -37.84
CA ASP A 65 16.48 -2.13 -37.83
C ASP A 65 15.71 -1.44 -38.98
N PRO A 66 15.19 -2.21 -39.96
CA PRO A 66 14.55 -1.67 -41.15
C PRO A 66 13.05 -1.36 -40.92
N ASP A 67 12.49 -1.78 -39.79
CA ASP A 67 11.08 -1.66 -39.48
C ASP A 67 10.64 -0.20 -39.31
N ASP A 68 9.40 0.11 -39.70
CA ASP A 68 8.77 1.41 -39.47
C ASP A 68 8.12 1.45 -38.08
N HIS A 69 8.62 2.35 -37.23
CA HIS A 69 8.18 2.53 -35.85
C HIS A 69 7.22 3.71 -35.66
N GLN A 70 6.85 4.41 -36.74
CA GLN A 70 5.92 5.54 -36.67
C GLN A 70 4.57 5.16 -36.02
N PRO A 71 3.95 3.99 -36.30
CA PRO A 71 2.71 3.59 -35.63
C PRO A 71 2.84 3.51 -34.11
N THR A 72 4.01 3.14 -33.59
CA THR A 72 4.26 3.10 -32.15
C THR A 72 4.55 4.48 -31.58
N VAL A 73 5.24 5.35 -32.33
CA VAL A 73 5.37 6.75 -31.93
C VAL A 73 3.99 7.38 -31.76
N ASP A 74 3.07 7.16 -32.70
CA ASP A 74 1.71 7.68 -32.65
C ASP A 74 0.92 7.07 -31.49
N ALA A 75 1.03 5.74 -31.30
CA ALA A 75 0.36 5.05 -30.20
C ALA A 75 0.84 5.53 -28.82
N VAL A 76 2.15 5.72 -28.63
CA VAL A 76 2.72 6.25 -27.38
C VAL A 76 2.26 7.69 -27.16
N THR A 77 2.37 8.55 -28.18
CA THR A 77 1.95 9.96 -28.10
C THR A 77 0.47 10.08 -27.73
N CYS A 78 -0.38 9.30 -28.40
CA CYS A 78 -1.81 9.25 -28.10
C CYS A 78 -2.07 8.76 -26.67
N LYS A 79 -1.36 7.73 -26.20
CA LYS A 79 -1.56 7.19 -24.85
C LYS A 79 -1.06 8.11 -23.75
N LEU A 80 -0.06 8.94 -24.03
CA LEU A 80 0.45 9.93 -23.09
C LEU A 80 -0.48 11.15 -22.94
N ALA A 81 -1.38 11.40 -23.90
CA ALA A 81 -2.44 12.36 -23.73
C ALA A 81 -3.36 11.94 -22.57
N GLY A 82 -3.38 12.72 -21.50
CA GLY A 82 -4.17 12.45 -20.29
C GLY A 82 -3.53 11.45 -19.31
N ILE A 83 -2.22 11.18 -19.43
CA ILE A 83 -1.52 10.27 -18.49
C ILE A 83 -1.54 10.77 -17.04
N GLU A 84 -1.73 12.08 -16.84
CA GLU A 84 -1.83 12.71 -15.52
C GLU A 84 -3.08 12.24 -14.74
N ASP A 85 -4.17 11.91 -15.43
CA ASP A 85 -5.39 11.38 -14.80
C ASP A 85 -5.33 9.85 -14.56
N LEU A 86 -4.22 9.18 -14.89
CA LEU A 86 -4.07 7.74 -14.70
C LEU A 86 -4.16 7.41 -13.19
N PRO A 87 -5.00 6.46 -12.74
CA PRO A 87 -5.08 6.11 -11.32
C PRO A 87 -3.74 5.63 -10.74
N VAL A 88 -3.47 6.00 -9.49
CA VAL A 88 -2.24 5.64 -8.76
C VAL A 88 -2.41 4.29 -8.06
N ILE A 89 -1.44 3.39 -8.23
CA ILE A 89 -1.45 2.03 -7.67
C ILE A 89 -0.87 2.06 -6.24
N PRO A 90 -1.23 1.12 -5.33
CA PRO A 90 -0.74 1.15 -3.94
C PRO A 90 0.77 1.25 -3.78
N ARG A 91 1.53 0.58 -4.67
CA ARG A 91 2.99 0.61 -4.62
C ARG A 91 3.57 1.97 -5.03
N GLU A 92 2.88 2.67 -5.92
CA GLU A 92 3.26 4.03 -6.33
C GLU A 92 2.93 5.01 -5.21
N VAL A 93 1.76 4.89 -4.56
CA VAL A 93 1.41 5.72 -3.40
C VAL A 93 2.42 5.59 -2.27
N GLU A 94 2.88 4.36 -1.98
CA GLU A 94 3.92 4.10 -0.98
C GLU A 94 5.23 4.84 -1.30
N ASP A 95 5.60 4.92 -2.57
CA ASP A 95 6.82 5.59 -3.04
C ASP A 95 6.66 7.11 -3.06
N ILE A 96 5.56 7.62 -3.66
CA ILE A 96 5.24 9.05 -3.79
C ILE A 96 5.14 9.71 -2.41
N LEU A 97 4.35 9.12 -1.50
CA LEU A 97 4.16 9.67 -0.16
C LEU A 97 5.26 9.26 0.83
N SER A 98 6.25 8.46 0.39
CA SER A 98 7.30 7.91 1.25
C SER A 98 6.75 7.23 2.51
N ILE A 99 5.70 6.41 2.35
CA ILE A 99 4.99 5.73 3.44
C ILE A 99 5.13 4.22 3.38
N LYS A 100 4.96 3.57 4.53
CA LYS A 100 4.96 2.12 4.63
C LYS A 100 3.60 1.54 4.26
N GLN A 101 3.60 0.29 3.80
CA GLN A 101 2.40 -0.49 3.54
C GLN A 101 1.43 -0.52 4.75
N ALA A 102 1.99 -0.60 5.97
CA ALA A 102 1.20 -0.62 7.21
C ALA A 102 0.49 0.72 7.47
N GLU A 103 1.16 1.85 7.19
CA GLU A 103 0.56 3.18 7.29
C GLU A 103 -0.55 3.33 6.26
N ARG A 104 -0.29 2.95 5.00
CA ARG A 104 -1.30 2.95 3.94
C ARG A 104 -2.55 2.15 4.33
N HIS A 105 -2.39 0.93 4.88
CA HIS A 105 -3.54 0.13 5.31
C HIS A 105 -4.31 0.77 6.47
N ARG A 106 -3.63 1.40 7.43
CA ARG A 106 -4.26 2.11 8.54
C ARG A 106 -5.06 3.30 8.03
N TRP A 107 -4.44 4.16 7.25
CA TRP A 107 -5.06 5.39 6.75
C TRP A 107 -6.18 5.13 5.75
N LEU A 108 -6.09 4.03 4.99
CA LEU A 108 -7.19 3.55 4.16
C LEU A 108 -8.38 3.08 5.02
N LYS A 109 -8.13 2.35 6.11
CA LYS A 109 -9.18 1.88 7.03
C LYS A 109 -9.85 3.04 7.76
N ASP A 110 -9.07 4.04 8.14
CA ASP A 110 -9.55 5.24 8.86
C ASP A 110 -10.24 6.25 7.92
N GLY A 111 -10.18 6.03 6.60
CA GLY A 111 -10.76 6.92 5.59
C GLY A 111 -9.95 8.18 5.28
N ARG A 112 -8.80 8.35 5.94
CA ARG A 112 -7.85 9.47 5.71
C ARG A 112 -7.26 9.44 4.29
N LEU A 113 -6.88 8.24 3.82
CA LEU A 113 -6.44 8.02 2.45
C LEU A 113 -7.59 7.43 1.63
N GLN A 114 -8.14 8.21 0.70
CA GLN A 114 -9.36 7.86 0.00
C GLN A 114 -9.09 6.96 -1.21
N SER A 115 -9.82 5.84 -1.30
CA SER A 115 -9.76 4.99 -2.49
C SER A 115 -10.69 5.51 -3.58
N ALA A 116 -10.18 5.62 -4.80
CA ALA A 116 -10.96 5.95 -6.00
C ALA A 116 -11.66 4.74 -6.63
N GLY A 117 -11.50 3.55 -6.04
CA GLY A 117 -12.05 2.29 -6.53
C GLY A 117 -11.07 1.14 -6.42
N THR A 118 -11.41 0.01 -7.01
CA THR A 118 -10.57 -1.20 -7.00
C THR A 118 -10.26 -1.68 -8.41
N ARG A 119 -8.99 -2.00 -8.68
CA ARG A 119 -8.56 -2.64 -9.93
C ARG A 119 -8.28 -4.12 -9.67
N THR A 120 -8.81 -4.98 -10.52
CA THR A 120 -8.56 -6.42 -10.47
C THR A 120 -7.65 -6.82 -11.62
N VAL A 121 -6.50 -7.41 -11.29
CA VAL A 121 -5.51 -7.88 -12.27
C VAL A 121 -5.33 -9.39 -12.15
N LYS A 122 -5.31 -10.07 -13.30
CA LYS A 122 -4.93 -11.49 -13.40
C LYS A 122 -3.42 -11.58 -13.65
N LEU A 123 -2.67 -12.06 -12.67
CA LEU A 123 -1.24 -12.28 -12.85
C LEU A 123 -0.99 -13.43 -13.83
N ARG A 124 -0.04 -13.24 -14.76
CA ARG A 124 0.39 -14.30 -15.69
C ARG A 124 0.93 -15.49 -14.89
N GLY A 125 0.47 -16.70 -15.24
CA GLY A 125 0.87 -17.94 -14.56
C GLY A 125 0.22 -18.18 -13.20
N ARG A 126 -0.72 -17.33 -12.76
CA ARG A 126 -1.45 -17.51 -11.48
C ARG A 126 -2.95 -17.64 -11.73
N ALA A 127 -3.58 -18.60 -11.05
CA ALA A 127 -5.03 -18.79 -11.10
C ALA A 127 -5.78 -17.66 -10.38
N ARG A 128 -5.22 -17.12 -9.29
CA ARG A 128 -5.87 -16.12 -8.44
C ARG A 128 -5.76 -14.72 -9.03
N LYS A 129 -6.91 -14.06 -9.16
CA LYS A 129 -7.02 -12.61 -9.42
C LYS A 129 -6.63 -11.85 -8.16
N ILE A 130 -5.93 -10.73 -8.31
CA ILE A 130 -5.61 -9.82 -7.21
C ILE A 130 -6.42 -8.55 -7.43
N THR A 131 -7.17 -8.16 -6.41
CA THR A 131 -7.90 -6.89 -6.37
C THR A 131 -7.20 -5.96 -5.40
N PHE A 132 -6.97 -4.72 -5.81
CA PHE A 132 -6.33 -3.71 -4.98
C PHE A 132 -6.99 -2.36 -5.17
N HIS A 133 -6.88 -1.50 -4.16
CA HIS A 133 -7.37 -0.12 -4.20
C HIS A 133 -6.52 0.72 -5.14
N VAL A 134 -7.17 1.53 -5.97
CA VAL A 134 -6.52 2.60 -6.73
C VAL A 134 -6.87 3.95 -6.13
N PHE A 135 -6.04 4.94 -6.41
CA PHE A 135 -6.14 6.29 -5.85
C PHE A 135 -6.20 7.31 -6.97
N ASP A 136 -6.92 8.40 -6.72
CA ASP A 136 -7.00 9.53 -7.63
C ASP A 136 -5.69 10.34 -7.54
N PRO A 137 -4.99 10.61 -8.66
CA PRO A 137 -3.79 11.44 -8.68
C PRO A 137 -3.96 12.77 -7.94
N ARG A 138 -5.10 13.45 -8.12
CA ARG A 138 -5.37 14.76 -7.50
C ARG A 138 -5.44 14.66 -5.98
N HIS A 139 -6.07 13.61 -5.47
CA HIS A 139 -6.11 13.36 -4.03
C HIS A 139 -4.72 13.06 -3.47
N ILE A 140 -3.88 12.31 -4.19
CA ILE A 140 -2.51 12.03 -3.75
C ILE A 140 -1.66 13.31 -3.77
N GLU A 141 -1.87 14.19 -4.75
CA GLU A 141 -1.21 15.48 -4.85
C GLU A 141 -1.60 16.38 -3.66
N ASP A 142 -2.90 16.48 -3.37
CA ASP A 142 -3.39 17.21 -2.19
C ASP A 142 -2.83 16.68 -0.86
N VAL A 143 -2.57 15.38 -0.77
CA VAL A 143 -1.97 14.72 0.41
C VAL A 143 -0.49 15.06 0.52
N LEU A 144 0.21 15.10 -0.62
CA LEU A 144 1.63 15.44 -0.73
C LEU A 144 1.86 16.92 -0.43
N ASP A 145 1.09 17.82 -1.03
CA ASP A 145 1.24 19.27 -0.92
C ASP A 145 1.00 19.79 0.50
N ARG A 146 0.11 19.11 1.24
CA ARG A 146 -0.21 19.44 2.64
C ARG A 146 0.63 18.68 3.66
N ASP A 147 1.53 17.82 3.20
CA ASP A 147 2.35 16.92 4.04
C ASP A 147 1.52 16.15 5.09
N LEU A 148 0.33 15.70 4.69
CA LEU A 148 -0.57 14.97 5.58
C LEU A 148 0.02 13.68 6.16
N PRO A 149 0.93 12.94 5.47
CA PRO A 149 1.57 11.79 6.07
C PRO A 149 2.25 12.09 7.40
N GLU A 150 2.89 13.25 7.56
CA GLU A 150 3.56 13.59 8.82
C GLU A 150 2.55 13.94 9.92
N VAL A 151 1.51 14.72 9.58
CA VAL A 151 0.39 15.03 10.49
C VAL A 151 -0.28 13.74 10.99
N TRP A 152 -0.59 12.81 10.09
CA TRP A 152 -1.22 11.54 10.44
C TRP A 152 -0.34 10.65 11.31
N ARG A 153 0.99 10.71 11.17
CA ARG A 153 1.93 10.01 12.07
C ARG A 153 1.91 10.61 13.47
N GLU A 154 1.79 11.92 13.61
CA GLU A 154 1.68 12.58 14.91
C GLU A 154 0.37 12.19 15.60
N GLU A 155 -0.75 12.24 14.88
CA GLU A 155 -2.04 11.74 15.36
C GLU A 155 -1.94 10.27 15.80
N ASP A 156 -1.30 9.43 14.98
CA ASP A 156 -1.10 8.00 15.28
C ASP A 156 -0.27 7.80 16.56
N LYS A 157 0.76 8.63 16.80
CA LYS A 157 1.56 8.61 18.04
C LYS A 157 0.72 8.98 19.26
N LEU A 158 -0.13 10.00 19.15
CA LEU A 158 -1.02 10.44 20.23
C LEU A 158 -2.06 9.37 20.57
N VAL A 159 -2.71 8.80 19.56
CA VAL A 159 -3.67 7.71 19.72
C VAL A 159 -3.00 6.48 20.34
N ALA A 160 -1.78 6.14 19.91
CA ALA A 160 -1.02 5.04 20.48
C ALA A 160 -0.62 5.29 21.95
N ALA A 161 -0.31 6.52 22.35
CA ALA A 161 -0.03 6.88 23.73
C ALA A 161 -1.28 6.75 24.61
N GLU A 162 -2.42 7.24 24.15
CA GLU A 162 -3.69 7.14 24.87
C GLU A 162 -4.16 5.68 25.01
N ASN A 163 -4.05 4.89 23.93
CA ASN A 163 -4.36 3.47 23.98
C ASN A 163 -3.46 2.68 24.94
N ARG A 164 -2.17 3.04 25.05
CA ARG A 164 -1.26 2.47 26.06
C ARG A 164 -1.70 2.84 27.48
N ARG A 165 -2.09 4.10 27.72
CA ARG A 165 -2.61 4.54 29.03
C ARG A 165 -3.86 3.79 29.43
N ARG A 166 -4.84 3.67 28.52
CA ARG A 166 -6.08 2.91 28.72
C ARG A 166 -5.80 1.42 28.96
N GLY A 167 -4.87 0.84 28.20
CA GLY A 167 -4.43 -0.54 28.39
C GLY A 167 -3.82 -0.79 29.78
N ALA A 168 -2.93 0.11 30.22
CA ALA A 168 -2.34 0.04 31.55
C ALA A 168 -3.38 0.17 32.67
N GLN A 169 -4.35 1.09 32.53
CA GLN A 169 -5.45 1.24 33.48
C GLN A 169 -6.33 -0.02 33.55
N LYS A 170 -6.74 -0.57 32.39
CA LYS A 170 -7.52 -1.82 32.34
C LYS A 170 -6.75 -3.00 32.95
N ALA A 171 -5.45 -3.10 32.69
CA ALA A 171 -4.60 -4.14 33.27
C ALA A 171 -4.46 -3.99 34.79
N ALA A 172 -4.31 -2.77 35.30
CA ALA A 172 -4.27 -2.49 36.73
C ALA A 172 -5.58 -2.88 37.42
N LEU A 173 -6.74 -2.55 36.83
CA LEU A 173 -8.06 -2.94 37.34
C LEU A 173 -8.23 -4.47 37.38
N LYS A 174 -7.85 -5.18 36.31
CA LYS A 174 -7.89 -6.65 36.29
C LYS A 174 -6.97 -7.26 37.35
N LYS A 175 -5.78 -6.70 37.56
CA LYS A 175 -4.87 -7.15 38.63
C LYS A 175 -5.45 -6.89 40.02
N ALA A 176 -6.04 -5.72 40.26
CA ALA A 176 -6.67 -5.38 41.53
C ALA A 176 -7.87 -6.30 41.82
N GLY A 177 -8.73 -6.54 40.83
CA GLY A 177 -9.86 -7.49 40.96
C GLY A 177 -9.39 -8.93 41.23
N LYS A 178 -8.30 -9.37 40.60
CA LYS A 178 -7.70 -10.69 40.87
C LYS A 178 -7.14 -10.79 42.29
N LEU A 179 -6.50 -9.74 42.80
CA LEU A 179 -6.00 -9.69 44.16
C LEU A 179 -7.15 -9.70 45.17
N ALA A 180 -8.18 -8.88 44.97
CA ALA A 180 -9.37 -8.85 45.82
C ALA A 180 -10.12 -10.20 45.83
N GLY A 181 -10.24 -10.86 44.68
CA GLY A 181 -10.83 -12.21 44.59
C GLY A 181 -9.98 -13.30 45.24
N ALA A 182 -8.65 -13.17 45.21
CA ALA A 182 -7.75 -14.08 45.91
C ALA A 182 -7.80 -13.88 47.43
N ASP A 183 -7.93 -12.65 47.91
CA ASP A 183 -8.11 -12.35 49.33
C ASP A 183 -9.48 -12.81 49.84
N ALA A 184 -10.54 -12.63 49.05
CA ALA A 184 -11.86 -13.18 49.36
C ALA A 184 -11.82 -14.73 49.43
N ALA A 185 -11.16 -15.40 48.48
CA ALA A 185 -10.99 -16.84 48.50
C ALA A 185 -10.16 -17.34 49.69
N ARG A 186 -9.15 -16.57 50.15
CA ARG A 186 -8.39 -16.87 51.38
C ARG A 186 -9.20 -16.63 52.66
N SER A 187 -10.10 -15.65 52.65
CA SER A 187 -11.00 -15.39 53.79
C SER A 187 -12.07 -16.48 53.96
N ASN A 188 -12.52 -17.08 52.86
CA ASN A 188 -13.50 -18.18 52.87
C ASN A 188 -12.91 -19.54 53.31
N VAL A 189 -11.59 -19.68 53.39
CA VAL A 189 -10.92 -20.90 53.89
C VAL A 189 -10.88 -20.94 55.43
N ARG A 190 -11.28 -19.86 56.13
CA ARG A 190 -11.33 -19.82 57.61
C ARG A 190 -12.73 -20.04 58.20
N SER A 191 -13.74 -20.29 57.38
CA SER A 191 -15.09 -20.65 57.82
C SER A 191 -15.37 -22.09 57.42
N ASP A 192 -14.86 -23.04 58.20
CA ASP A 192 -15.14 -24.45 58.01
C ASP A 192 -16.54 -24.78 58.56
N GLY A 193 -17.44 -25.18 57.67
CA GLY A 193 -18.87 -25.38 57.93
C GLY A 193 -19.64 -25.79 56.67
N ASP A 194 -19.35 -26.99 56.19
CA ASP A 194 -20.12 -27.86 55.26
C ASP A 194 -19.94 -27.71 53.73
N PRO A 195 -19.62 -28.79 52.97
CA PRO A 195 -19.15 -28.71 51.59
C PRO A 195 -20.28 -28.96 50.58
N ALA A 196 -21.07 -27.92 50.27
CA ALA A 196 -21.96 -27.94 49.12
C ALA A 196 -21.26 -27.28 47.90
N LEU A 197 -20.54 -28.10 47.13
CA LEU A 197 -20.21 -27.97 45.70
C LEU A 197 -20.29 -26.55 45.10
N ALA A 198 -19.41 -25.64 45.50
CA ALA A 198 -19.25 -24.36 44.83
C ALA A 198 -18.45 -24.55 43.53
N LEU A 199 -19.16 -24.76 42.41
CA LEU A 199 -18.56 -24.85 41.07
C LEU A 199 -17.88 -23.52 40.70
N LYS A 200 -16.54 -23.55 40.68
CA LYS A 200 -15.65 -22.44 40.36
C LYS A 200 -15.69 -22.16 38.85
N GLY A 201 -16.11 -20.95 38.43
CA GLY A 201 -16.01 -20.49 37.04
C GLY A 201 -17.27 -19.89 36.40
N TRP A 202 -18.39 -19.78 37.13
CA TRP A 202 -19.63 -19.22 36.59
C TRP A 202 -19.65 -17.69 36.41
N GLY A 203 -18.79 -16.94 37.12
CA GLY A 203 -18.73 -15.48 37.01
C GLY A 203 -18.13 -14.96 35.69
N ASP A 204 -17.44 -15.81 34.93
CA ASP A 204 -16.86 -15.43 33.63
C ASP A 204 -17.91 -15.47 32.50
N PHE A 205 -19.09 -16.07 32.73
CA PHE A 205 -20.16 -16.18 31.74
C PHE A 205 -21.11 -14.97 31.69
N ASP A 206 -21.10 -14.10 32.71
CA ASP A 206 -22.05 -12.97 32.83
C ASP A 206 -21.53 -11.67 32.18
N LEU A 207 -20.24 -11.59 31.84
CA LEU A 207 -19.62 -10.38 31.26
C LEU A 207 -19.67 -10.35 29.73
N ASP A 208 -19.82 -11.50 29.07
CA ASP A 208 -20.02 -11.57 27.62
C ASP A 208 -21.50 -11.91 27.38
N GLY A 209 -22.33 -10.86 27.33
CA GLY A 209 -23.77 -10.93 27.08
C GLY A 209 -24.10 -11.93 25.97
N LEU A 210 -24.68 -13.07 26.36
CA LEU A 210 -25.06 -14.13 25.47
C LEU A 210 -26.36 -13.75 24.76
N LEU A 211 -26.24 -13.43 23.47
CA LEU A 211 -27.30 -13.52 22.45
C LEU A 211 -28.58 -12.69 22.67
N ARG A 212 -28.60 -11.49 22.08
CA ARG A 212 -29.59 -11.09 21.06
C ARG A 212 -29.11 -9.87 20.28
#